data_AF-A0A090RPN5-F1
#
_entry.id   AF-A0A090RPN5-F1
#
_cell.length_a   1.000
_cell.length_b   1.000
_cell.length_c   1.000
_cell.angle_alpha   90.00
_cell.angle_beta   90.00
_cell.angle_gamma   90.00
#
_symmetry.space_group_name_H-M   'P 1'
#
loop_
_entity.id
_entity.type
_entity.pdbx_description
1 polymer ?
#
loop_
_entity_poly.entity_id
_entity_poly.type
_entity_poly.pdbx_seq_one_letter_code
_entity_poly.pdbx_strand_id
1 'polypeptide(L)'
;MAQQLDSNLTKAEQYLAKYRNQTLGHYIAGEWSLGSEGETFENLSPTNNESLGKVVKGSAEDVNQACLAAQSAFTEWAEMSGGERKKILHRLADKIEERAEEIALVESMDCGQPLRFMKQAAIRGAANFRFLRISHRKRKMDCLCTKTITQTIRFVHRLVLSASSLLGTRLSCYQRGR
;
A
#
# COMPACT_ATOMS: atom_id res chain seq x y z
N MET A 1 15.82 -4.17 -26.52
CA MET A 1 15.07 -3.26 -25.63
C MET A 1 13.57 -3.49 -25.74
N ALA A 2 12.97 -3.53 -26.94
CA ALA A 2 11.55 -3.86 -27.12
C ALA A 2 11.16 -5.21 -26.47
N GLN A 3 11.91 -6.29 -26.75
CA GLN A 3 11.65 -7.62 -26.19
C GLN A 3 11.61 -7.68 -24.65
N GLN A 4 12.37 -6.82 -23.97
CA GLN A 4 12.37 -6.77 -22.50
C GLN A 4 11.16 -5.99 -21.96
N LEU A 5 10.71 -4.96 -22.69
CA LEU A 5 9.49 -4.23 -22.34
C LEU A 5 8.28 -5.14 -22.50
N ASP A 6 8.15 -5.83 -23.63
CA ASP A 6 7.03 -6.73 -23.92
C ASP A 6 6.91 -7.82 -22.84
N SER A 7 8.05 -8.43 -22.45
CA SER A 7 8.08 -9.41 -21.37
C SER A 7 7.61 -8.84 -20.02
N ASN A 8 7.99 -7.60 -19.68
CA ASN A 8 7.55 -6.96 -18.44
C ASN A 8 6.05 -6.65 -18.46
N LEU A 9 5.52 -6.22 -19.61
CA LEU A 9 4.09 -5.95 -19.77
C LEU A 9 3.26 -7.22 -19.61
N THR A 10 3.66 -8.32 -20.27
CA THR A 10 2.99 -9.62 -20.09
C THR A 10 2.99 -10.07 -18.63
N LYS A 11 4.11 -9.92 -17.91
CA LYS A 11 4.18 -10.24 -16.48
C LYS A 11 3.25 -9.33 -15.66
N ALA A 12 3.23 -8.03 -15.94
CA ALA A 12 2.38 -7.09 -15.25
C ALA A 12 0.90 -7.42 -15.44
N GLU A 13 0.48 -7.74 -16.67
CA GLU A 13 -0.89 -8.18 -16.99
C GLU A 13 -1.28 -9.44 -16.23
N GLN A 14 -0.39 -10.43 -16.16
CA GLN A 14 -0.62 -11.65 -15.38
C GLN A 14 -0.84 -11.35 -13.88
N TYR A 15 -0.02 -10.48 -13.30
CA TYR A 15 -0.18 -10.09 -11.89
C TYR A 15 -1.41 -9.23 -11.65
N LEU A 16 -1.82 -8.42 -12.62
CA LEU A 16 -2.99 -7.54 -12.55
C LEU A 16 -4.31 -8.28 -12.79
N ALA A 17 -4.29 -9.42 -13.48
CA ALA A 17 -5.49 -10.19 -13.81
C ALA A 17 -6.36 -10.52 -12.59
N LYS A 18 -5.73 -10.80 -11.44
CA LYS A 18 -6.45 -11.07 -10.19
C LYS A 18 -7.22 -9.85 -9.64
N TYR A 19 -6.73 -8.64 -9.90
CA TYR A 19 -7.37 -7.39 -9.44
C TYR A 19 -8.45 -6.89 -10.41
N ARG A 20 -8.39 -7.29 -11.69
CA ARG A 20 -9.45 -6.99 -12.67
C ARG A 20 -10.75 -7.73 -12.37
N ASN A 21 -10.64 -8.96 -11.87
CA ASN A 21 -11.78 -9.85 -11.64
C ASN A 21 -12.41 -9.74 -10.24
N GLN A 22 -11.72 -9.10 -9.30
CA GLN A 22 -12.17 -8.99 -7.90
C GLN A 22 -12.07 -7.55 -7.41
N THR A 23 -13.13 -7.08 -6.75
CA THR A 23 -13.11 -5.81 -6.04
C THR A 23 -12.14 -5.88 -4.87
N LEU A 24 -11.17 -4.96 -4.83
CA LEU A 24 -10.24 -4.85 -3.72
C LEU A 24 -10.92 -4.20 -2.51
N GLY A 25 -11.11 -4.98 -1.46
CA GLY A 25 -11.70 -4.55 -0.19
C GLY A 25 -10.70 -3.98 0.82
N HIS A 26 -11.21 -3.51 1.94
CA HIS A 26 -10.43 -3.13 3.11
C HIS A 26 -9.98 -4.36 3.90
N TYR A 27 -8.86 -4.27 4.61
CA TYR A 27 -8.42 -5.29 5.57
C TYR A 27 -8.55 -4.74 6.99
N ILE A 28 -9.64 -5.13 7.69
CA ILE A 28 -10.02 -4.59 9.00
C ILE A 28 -10.21 -5.75 9.97
N ALA A 29 -9.65 -5.65 11.18
CA ALA A 29 -9.74 -6.67 12.23
C ALA A 29 -9.30 -8.09 11.81
N GLY A 30 -8.42 -8.21 10.82
CA GLY A 30 -7.92 -9.50 10.33
C GLY A 30 -8.71 -10.08 9.15
N GLU A 31 -9.77 -9.41 8.69
CA GLU A 31 -10.66 -9.88 7.63
C GLU A 31 -10.74 -8.88 6.47
N TRP A 32 -11.07 -9.41 5.28
CA TRP A 32 -11.35 -8.60 4.11
C TRP A 32 -12.81 -8.15 4.11
N SER A 33 -13.06 -6.85 4.02
CA SER A 33 -14.39 -6.23 4.01
C SER A 33 -14.63 -5.44 2.72
N LEU A 34 -15.85 -5.51 2.19
CA LEU A 34 -16.29 -4.71 1.04
C LEU A 34 -16.77 -3.29 1.42
N GLY A 35 -16.53 -2.86 2.65
CA GLY A 35 -16.95 -1.56 3.17
C GLY A 35 -18.40 -1.55 3.63
N SER A 36 -18.72 -0.64 4.55
CA SER A 36 -20.05 -0.54 5.16
C SER A 36 -21.14 -0.05 4.18
N GLU A 37 -20.74 0.79 3.22
CA GLU A 37 -21.65 1.40 2.23
C GLU A 37 -21.60 0.69 0.87
N GLY A 38 -20.64 -0.22 0.65
CA GLY A 38 -20.48 -0.96 -0.60
C GLY A 38 -20.11 -0.10 -1.83
N GLU A 39 -19.77 1.18 -1.62
CA GLU A 39 -19.34 2.06 -2.70
C GLU A 39 -17.97 1.63 -3.24
N THR A 40 -17.79 1.70 -4.56
CA THR A 40 -16.53 1.36 -5.22
C THR A 40 -16.18 2.40 -6.27
N PHE A 41 -14.90 2.48 -6.63
CA PHE A 41 -14.44 3.29 -7.75
C PHE A 41 -13.43 2.50 -8.59
N GLU A 42 -13.29 2.89 -9.86
CA GLU A 42 -12.32 2.28 -10.76
C GLU A 42 -10.94 2.89 -10.53
N ASN A 43 -9.94 2.02 -10.42
CA ASN A 43 -8.55 2.43 -10.40
C ASN A 43 -8.01 2.37 -11.82
N LEU A 44 -7.65 3.52 -12.38
CA LEU A 44 -7.23 3.64 -13.78
C LEU A 44 -5.72 3.78 -13.86
N SER A 45 -5.11 3.07 -14.80
CA SER A 45 -3.67 3.19 -15.04
C SER A 45 -3.36 4.54 -15.71
N PRO A 46 -2.36 5.30 -15.22
CA PRO A 46 -1.99 6.59 -15.79
C PRO A 46 -1.37 6.49 -17.19
N THR A 47 -0.97 5.29 -17.63
CA THR A 47 -0.31 5.11 -18.94
C THR A 47 -1.30 5.02 -20.11
N ASN A 48 -2.48 4.45 -19.88
CA ASN A 48 -3.46 4.17 -20.93
C ASN A 48 -4.92 4.44 -20.51
N ASN A 49 -5.17 4.89 -19.28
CA ASN A 49 -6.49 5.06 -18.68
C ASN A 49 -7.36 3.80 -18.66
N GLU A 50 -6.76 2.62 -18.80
CA GLU A 50 -7.49 1.37 -18.63
C GLU A 50 -7.69 1.05 -17.15
N SER A 51 -8.83 0.40 -16.85
CA SER A 51 -9.12 -0.06 -15.50
C SER A 51 -8.18 -1.20 -15.06
N LEU A 52 -7.50 -0.99 -13.95
CA LEU A 52 -6.69 -1.98 -13.24
C LEU A 52 -7.55 -2.85 -12.32
N GLY A 53 -8.76 -2.41 -11.99
CA GLY A 53 -9.69 -3.08 -11.07
C GLY A 53 -10.58 -2.09 -10.32
N LYS A 54 -11.53 -2.63 -9.55
CA LYS A 54 -12.39 -1.84 -8.66
C LYS A 54 -11.84 -1.86 -7.24
N VAL A 55 -11.87 -0.72 -6.57
CA VAL A 55 -11.45 -0.59 -5.17
C VAL A 55 -12.60 -0.04 -4.35
N VAL A 56 -12.77 -0.57 -3.13
CA VAL A 56 -13.78 -0.07 -2.19
C VAL A 56 -13.45 1.36 -1.77
N LYS A 57 -14.46 2.21 -1.80
CA LYS A 57 -14.41 3.58 -1.29
C LYS A 57 -14.75 3.54 0.20
N GLY A 58 -13.77 3.91 1.03
CA GLY A 58 -13.96 3.88 2.47
C GLY A 58 -14.92 4.98 2.97
N SER A 59 -15.84 4.58 3.83
CA SER A 59 -16.75 5.48 4.56
C SER A 59 -16.14 5.97 5.87
N ALA A 60 -16.82 6.90 6.55
CA ALA A 60 -16.44 7.28 7.92
C ALA A 60 -16.58 6.11 8.91
N GLU A 61 -17.54 5.22 8.67
CA GLU A 61 -17.76 4.04 9.52
C GLU A 61 -16.65 3.01 9.35
N ASP A 62 -16.20 2.76 8.11
CA ASP A 62 -15.07 1.84 7.86
C ASP A 62 -13.80 2.31 8.58
N VAL A 63 -13.55 3.63 8.57
CA VAL A 63 -12.43 4.24 9.29
C VAL A 63 -12.61 4.06 10.80
N ASN A 64 -13.81 4.25 11.34
CA ASN A 64 -14.10 4.05 12.75
C ASN A 64 -13.85 2.59 13.18
N GLN A 65 -14.35 1.61 12.41
CA GLN A 65 -14.13 0.19 12.65
C GLN A 65 -12.64 -0.18 12.61
N ALA A 66 -11.89 0.37 11.64
CA ALA A 66 -10.43 0.17 11.56
C ALA A 66 -9.70 0.76 12.78
N CYS A 67 -10.10 1.93 13.26
CA CYS A 67 -9.53 2.56 14.45
C CYS A 67 -9.81 1.74 15.72
N LEU A 68 -11.04 1.26 15.90
CA LEU A 68 -11.43 0.44 17.05
C LEU A 68 -10.67 -0.89 17.05
N ALA A 69 -10.55 -1.54 15.90
CA ALA A 69 -9.78 -2.78 15.74
C ALA A 69 -8.28 -2.57 16.02
N ALA A 70 -7.70 -1.44 15.59
CA ALA A 70 -6.32 -1.10 15.91
C ALA A 70 -6.13 -0.81 17.41
N GLN A 71 -7.10 -0.16 18.05
CA GLN A 71 -7.06 0.13 19.48
C GLN A 71 -7.15 -1.15 20.32
N SER A 72 -8.02 -2.10 19.97
CA SER A 72 -8.15 -3.37 20.69
C SER A 72 -6.89 -4.23 20.57
N ALA A 73 -6.27 -4.29 19.38
CA ALA A 73 -5.03 -5.03 19.15
C ALA A 73 -3.79 -4.35 19.74
N PHE A 74 -3.86 -3.07 20.10
CA PHE A 74 -2.70 -2.29 20.52
C PHE A 74 -2.06 -2.82 21.81
N THR A 75 -2.88 -3.18 22.81
CA THR A 75 -2.39 -3.66 24.11
C THR A 75 -1.55 -4.91 23.94
N GLU A 76 -2.10 -5.93 23.26
CA GLU A 76 -1.39 -7.19 22.99
C GLU A 76 -0.08 -6.94 22.23
N TRP A 77 -0.14 -6.16 21.14
CA TRP A 77 1.05 -5.82 20.36
C TRP A 77 2.12 -5.06 21.15
N ALA A 78 1.70 -4.14 22.03
CA ALA A 78 2.60 -3.36 22.86
C ALA A 78 3.31 -4.22 23.91
N GLU A 79 2.61 -5.20 24.48
CA GLU A 79 3.12 -6.13 25.48
C GLU A 79 4.06 -7.21 24.89
N MET A 80 3.95 -7.51 23.58
CA MET A 80 4.87 -8.45 22.92
C MET A 80 6.34 -8.07 23.12
N SER A 81 7.20 -9.09 23.29
CA SER A 81 8.62 -8.85 23.42
C SER A 81 9.21 -8.23 22.15
N GLY A 82 10.28 -7.45 22.29
CA GLY A 82 11.01 -6.92 21.14
C GLY A 82 11.54 -8.02 20.20
N GLY A 83 11.83 -9.21 20.75
CA GLY A 83 12.26 -10.38 19.99
C GLY A 83 11.15 -10.98 19.12
N GLU A 84 9.93 -11.10 19.65
CA GLU A 84 8.78 -11.62 18.90
C GLU A 84 8.33 -10.65 17.81
N ARG A 85 8.22 -9.35 18.12
CA ARG A 85 7.92 -8.33 17.11
C ARG A 85 8.96 -8.32 15.99
N LYS A 86 10.25 -8.47 16.33
CA LYS A 86 11.31 -8.61 15.33
C LYS A 86 11.05 -9.80 14.41
N LYS A 87 10.71 -10.98 14.95
CA LYS A 87 10.44 -12.18 14.13
C LYS A 87 9.30 -11.91 13.14
N ILE A 88 8.23 -11.24 13.57
CA ILE A 88 7.09 -10.88 12.70
C ILE A 88 7.53 -9.91 11.59
N LEU A 89 8.23 -8.83 11.93
CA LEU A 89 8.70 -7.84 10.96
C LEU A 89 9.71 -8.42 9.94
N HIS A 90 10.59 -9.31 10.39
CA HIS A 90 11.51 -10.01 9.50
C HIS A 90 10.77 -10.94 8.53
N ARG A 91 9.79 -11.73 9.03
CA ARG A 91 8.95 -12.56 8.16
C ARG A 91 8.20 -11.73 7.12
N LEU A 92 7.73 -10.54 7.48
CA LEU A 92 7.11 -9.62 6.55
C LEU A 92 8.11 -9.14 5.49
N ALA A 93 9.33 -8.78 5.89
CA ALA A 93 10.38 -8.38 4.96
C ALA A 93 10.73 -9.49 3.97
N ASP A 94 10.88 -10.74 4.46
CA ASP A 94 11.16 -11.91 3.60
C ASP A 94 10.04 -12.08 2.55
N LYS A 95 8.77 -11.95 2.96
CA LYS A 95 7.62 -12.04 2.05
C LYS A 95 7.56 -10.91 1.00
N ILE A 96 8.04 -9.71 1.35
CA ILE A 96 8.15 -8.60 0.39
C ILE A 96 9.25 -8.88 -0.63
N GLU A 97 10.39 -9.41 -0.19
CA GLU A 97 11.51 -9.75 -1.07
C GLU A 97 11.15 -10.88 -2.04
N GLU A 98 10.49 -11.93 -1.56
CA GLU A 98 9.96 -13.04 -2.38
C GLU A 98 9.05 -12.53 -3.51
N ARG A 99 8.31 -11.45 -3.27
CA ARG A 99 7.33 -10.87 -4.19
C ARG A 99 7.78 -9.53 -4.79
N ALA A 100 9.06 -9.19 -4.71
CA ALA A 100 9.55 -7.87 -5.09
C ALA A 100 9.33 -7.53 -6.57
N GLU A 101 9.44 -8.52 -7.47
CA GLU A 101 9.16 -8.31 -8.90
C GLU A 101 7.67 -8.00 -9.14
N GLU A 102 6.78 -8.79 -8.54
CA GLU A 102 5.32 -8.58 -8.61
C GLU A 102 4.94 -7.19 -8.10
N ILE A 103 5.41 -6.84 -6.89
CA ILE A 103 5.14 -5.54 -6.27
C ILE A 103 5.62 -4.41 -7.19
N ALA A 104 6.84 -4.52 -7.72
CA ALA A 104 7.40 -3.46 -8.56
C ALA A 104 6.66 -3.27 -9.89
N LEU A 105 6.16 -4.36 -10.50
CA LEU A 105 5.42 -4.30 -11.76
C LEU A 105 4.02 -3.74 -11.56
N VAL A 106 3.28 -4.23 -10.57
CA VAL A 106 1.93 -3.74 -10.24
C VAL A 106 2.00 -2.25 -9.90
N GLU A 107 2.95 -1.86 -9.06
CA GLU A 107 3.18 -0.49 -8.65
C GLU A 107 3.55 0.44 -9.82
N SER A 108 4.39 -0.05 -10.74
CA SER A 108 4.76 0.70 -11.94
C SER A 108 3.55 0.99 -12.82
N MET A 109 2.61 0.03 -12.92
CA MET A 109 1.37 0.20 -13.68
C MET A 109 0.34 1.08 -12.98
N ASP A 110 0.32 1.12 -11.65
CA ASP A 110 -0.60 1.94 -10.87
C ASP A 110 -0.16 3.42 -10.80
N CYS A 111 1.10 3.66 -10.46
CA CYS A 111 1.63 5.01 -10.29
C CYS A 111 2.28 5.59 -11.56
N GLY A 112 2.51 4.77 -12.59
CA GLY A 112 3.15 5.18 -13.85
C GLY A 112 4.65 5.49 -13.73
N GLN A 113 5.29 5.17 -12.60
CA GLN A 113 6.71 5.40 -12.41
C GLN A 113 7.55 4.31 -13.11
N PRO A 114 8.77 4.62 -13.60
CA PRO A 114 9.61 3.63 -14.26
C PRO A 114 9.98 2.45 -13.36
N LEU A 115 9.85 1.22 -13.89
CA LEU A 115 10.10 -0.04 -13.19
C LEU A 115 11.44 -0.10 -12.44
N ARG A 116 12.50 0.51 -12.96
CA ARG A 116 13.82 0.57 -12.29
C ARG A 116 13.76 1.20 -10.89
N PHE A 117 12.91 2.22 -10.71
CA PHE A 117 12.74 2.88 -9.42
C PHE A 117 11.89 2.01 -8.49
N MET A 118 10.87 1.34 -9.04
CA MET A 118 9.98 0.48 -8.27
C MET A 118 10.63 -0.80 -7.77
N LYS A 119 11.52 -1.42 -8.56
CA LYS A 119 12.34 -2.54 -8.10
C LYS A 119 13.18 -2.14 -6.88
N GLN A 120 13.78 -0.96 -6.92
CA GLN A 120 14.57 -0.45 -5.81
C GLN A 120 13.70 -0.07 -4.59
N ALA A 121 12.50 0.46 -4.82
CA ALA A 121 11.55 0.81 -3.77
C ALA A 121 11.07 -0.42 -2.99
N ALA A 122 10.73 -1.52 -3.67
CA ALA A 122 10.32 -2.78 -3.03
C ALA A 122 11.40 -3.33 -2.10
N ILE A 123 12.66 -3.39 -2.57
CA ILE A 123 13.80 -3.85 -1.78
C ILE A 123 14.07 -2.93 -0.58
N ARG A 124 13.98 -1.60 -0.78
CA ARG A 124 14.10 -0.64 0.33
C ARG A 124 12.96 -0.79 1.35
N GLY A 125 11.74 -1.08 0.90
CA GLY A 125 10.61 -1.37 1.76
C GLY A 125 10.88 -2.56 2.68
N ALA A 126 11.38 -3.67 2.14
CA ALA A 126 11.78 -4.83 2.94
C ALA A 126 12.92 -4.48 3.93
N ALA A 127 13.93 -3.73 3.47
CA ALA A 127 15.02 -3.29 4.32
C ALA A 127 14.53 -2.41 5.49
N ASN A 128 13.52 -1.56 5.29
CA ASN A 128 12.92 -0.76 6.36
C ASN A 128 12.34 -1.67 7.45
N PHE A 129 11.62 -2.74 7.10
CA PHE A 129 11.07 -3.68 8.07
C PHE A 129 12.15 -4.46 8.83
N ARG A 130 13.26 -4.81 8.17
CA ARG A 130 14.45 -5.40 8.84
C ARG A 130 15.14 -4.40 9.77
N PHE A 131 15.18 -3.13 9.39
CA PHE A 131 15.85 -2.05 10.13
C PHE A 131 15.02 -1.51 11.30
N LEU A 132 13.68 -1.63 11.29
CA LEU A 132 12.77 -1.19 12.38
C LEU A 132 12.95 -1.94 13.72
N ARG A 133 14.15 -2.47 13.93
CA ARG A 133 14.62 -3.23 15.05
C ARG A 133 15.70 -2.44 15.79
N ILE A 134 15.51 -2.32 17.11
CA ILE A 134 16.47 -1.84 18.13
C ILE A 134 16.51 -0.31 18.35
N SER A 135 15.49 0.22 18.99
CA SER A 135 15.69 1.23 20.04
C SER A 135 15.08 0.72 21.34
N HIS A 136 15.76 -0.24 21.98
CA HIS A 136 15.51 -0.64 23.38
C HIS A 136 16.00 0.41 24.39
N ARG A 137 16.29 1.66 23.97
CA ARG A 137 16.43 2.75 24.94
C ARG A 137 15.02 3.16 25.35
N LYS A 138 14.72 3.03 26.64
CA LYS A 138 13.61 3.69 27.34
C LYS A 138 13.69 5.22 27.17
N ARG A 139 13.56 5.72 25.94
CA ARG A 139 13.14 7.09 25.70
C ARG A 139 11.63 7.01 25.54
N LYS A 140 10.93 7.91 26.23
CA LYS A 140 9.49 8.14 26.06
C LYS A 140 9.15 7.99 24.58
N MET A 141 8.06 7.28 24.31
CA MET A 141 7.54 7.01 22.97
C MET A 141 7.13 8.34 22.32
N ASP A 142 8.11 9.11 21.86
CA ASP A 142 7.91 10.33 21.10
C ASP A 142 7.51 9.88 19.69
N CYS A 143 6.19 9.81 19.45
CA CYS A 143 5.40 10.05 18.23
C CYS A 143 5.95 9.74 16.81
N LEU A 144 7.11 9.10 16.67
CA LEU A 144 7.82 8.80 15.42
C LEU A 144 7.49 7.39 14.93
N CYS A 145 7.28 6.45 15.85
CA CYS A 145 6.94 5.05 15.53
C CYS A 145 5.59 4.94 14.79
N THR A 146 4.60 5.75 15.18
CA THR A 146 3.32 5.85 14.49
C THR A 146 3.42 6.55 13.14
N LYS A 147 4.32 7.52 12.94
CA LYS A 147 4.45 8.21 11.63
C LYS A 147 5.05 7.31 10.54
N THR A 148 6.05 6.47 10.86
CA THR A 148 6.71 5.61 9.86
C THR A 148 5.94 4.33 9.56
N ILE A 149 5.29 3.71 10.56
CA ILE A 149 4.40 2.56 10.33
C ILE A 149 3.16 3.00 9.57
N THR A 150 2.57 4.17 9.90
CA THR A 150 1.47 4.71 9.10
C THR A 150 1.94 5.11 7.71
N GLN A 151 3.19 5.55 7.50
CA GLN A 151 3.72 5.82 6.15
C GLN A 151 4.04 4.55 5.35
N THR A 152 4.40 3.43 6.00
CA THR A 152 4.77 2.17 5.33
C THR A 152 3.54 1.28 5.11
N ILE A 153 2.57 1.29 6.02
CA ILE A 153 1.23 0.72 5.81
C ILE A 153 0.42 1.62 4.88
N ARG A 154 0.54 2.95 4.93
CA ARG A 154 0.10 3.82 3.82
C ARG A 154 0.94 3.61 2.57
N PHE A 155 2.16 3.10 2.60
CA PHE A 155 2.85 2.73 1.36
C PHE A 155 2.09 1.53 0.78
N VAL A 156 1.97 0.41 1.49
CA VAL A 156 1.25 -0.77 0.99
C VAL A 156 -0.25 -0.54 0.68
N HIS A 157 -0.93 0.37 1.39
CA HIS A 157 -2.37 0.64 1.23
C HIS A 157 -2.71 1.90 0.41
N ARG A 158 -1.81 2.90 0.32
CA ARG A 158 -2.00 4.12 -0.52
C ARG A 158 -1.38 3.97 -1.90
N LEU A 159 -0.46 3.00 -2.09
CA LEU A 159 -0.01 2.50 -3.39
C LEU A 159 -1.09 1.72 -4.17
N VAL A 160 -2.31 1.64 -3.62
CA VAL A 160 -3.48 1.14 -4.37
C VAL A 160 -4.61 2.19 -4.42
N LEU A 161 -4.38 3.40 -3.89
CA LEU A 161 -5.43 4.40 -3.67
C LEU A 161 -5.01 5.84 -4.04
N SER A 162 -3.93 6.07 -4.78
CA SER A 162 -3.58 7.44 -5.18
C SER A 162 -3.29 7.64 -6.66
N ALA A 163 -4.34 7.64 -7.47
CA ALA A 163 -4.36 8.37 -8.74
C ALA A 163 -5.60 9.25 -8.98
N SER A 164 -6.61 9.28 -8.10
CA SER A 164 -7.85 10.06 -8.39
C SER A 164 -8.06 11.34 -7.56
N SER A 165 -7.31 11.59 -6.48
CA SER A 165 -7.55 12.77 -5.61
C SER A 165 -6.59 13.96 -5.79
N LEU A 166 -5.56 13.85 -6.64
CA LEU A 166 -4.60 14.96 -6.90
C LEU A 166 -4.78 15.67 -8.24
N LEU A 167 -5.71 15.24 -9.09
CA LEU A 167 -6.11 15.97 -10.31
C LEU A 167 -7.28 16.94 -10.08
N GLY A 168 -8.08 16.74 -9.03
CA GLY A 168 -9.24 17.61 -8.71
C GLY A 168 -8.88 19.02 -8.20
N THR A 169 -7.72 19.20 -7.57
CA THR A 169 -7.30 20.51 -7.03
C THR A 169 -6.37 21.29 -7.94
N ARG A 170 -5.78 20.67 -8.98
CA ARG A 170 -4.93 21.38 -9.96
C ARG A 170 -5.69 21.92 -11.17
N LEU A 171 -6.83 21.35 -11.55
CA LEU A 171 -7.66 21.93 -12.62
C LEU A 171 -8.41 23.21 -12.19
N SER A 172 -8.73 23.38 -10.91
CA SER A 172 -9.42 24.60 -10.42
C SER A 172 -8.50 25.84 -10.44
N CYS A 173 -7.19 25.68 -10.27
CA CYS A 173 -6.24 26.80 -10.34
C CYS A 173 -5.84 27.18 -11.77
N TYR A 174 -6.00 26.31 -12.77
CA TYR A 174 -5.68 26.62 -14.17
C TYR A 174 -6.83 27.33 -14.91
N GLN A 175 -8.07 27.26 -14.41
CA GLN A 175 -9.23 27.94 -15.00
C GLN A 175 -9.63 29.26 -14.31
N ARG A 176 -8.87 29.74 -13.31
CA ARG A 176 -9.06 31.07 -12.68
C ARG A 176 -7.84 31.98 -12.84
N GLY A 177 -7.13 31.82 -13.95
CA GLY A 177 -5.95 32.61 -14.32
C GLY A 177 -6.02 33.15 -15.73
N ARG A 178 -7.13 33.83 -16.07
CA ARG A 178 -7.22 34.95 -17.02
C ARG A 178 -8.42 35.81 -16.63
#